data_AF-A0A1H7XKE2-F1
#
_entry.id   AF-A0A1H7XKE2-F1
#
_cell.length_a   1.000
_cell.length_b   1.000
_cell.length_c   1.000
_cell.angle_alpha   90.00
_cell.angle_beta   90.00
_cell.angle_gamma   90.00
#
_symmetry.space_group_name_H-M   'P 1'
#
loop_
_entity.id
_entity.type
_entity.pdbx_description
1 polymer ?
#
loop_
_entity_poly.entity_id
_entity_poly.type
_entity_poly.pdbx_seq_one_letter_code
_entity_poly.pdbx_strand_id
1 'polypeptide(L)'
;MASCDLKLSTDTFGLISKKLLECVTDGKVWRITIREWREKRSISQNSLSHMWYKEMSDVFIKKNPKYTPEKVKDMMKNTFLGWEEKEYINAITKEITIKSELRHTSDLDVGEMKFYLDQVYDWALDLGISLTIPENSEYMELQRKQNK
;
A
#
# COMPACT_ATOMS: atom_id res chain seq x y z
N MET A 1 6.47 16.58 2.16
CA MET A 1 6.40 17.25 3.48
C MET A 1 5.84 16.25 4.48
N ALA A 2 6.63 15.82 5.45
CA ALA A 2 6.16 14.91 6.48
C ALA A 2 5.20 15.66 7.41
N SER A 3 3.90 15.33 7.36
CA SER A 3 2.95 15.73 8.40
C SER A 3 3.33 14.99 9.67
N CYS A 4 3.74 15.71 10.70
CA CYS A 4 4.05 15.12 12.00
C CYS A 4 2.77 15.20 12.85
N ASP A 5 1.97 14.14 12.80
CA ASP A 5 0.71 14.06 13.54
C ASP A 5 1.02 13.71 15.01
N LEU A 6 0.60 14.58 15.95
CA LEU A 6 0.81 14.38 17.39
C LEU A 6 -0.51 14.02 18.07
N LYS A 7 -0.49 12.98 18.93
CA LYS A 7 -1.65 12.59 19.75
C LYS A 7 -1.85 13.60 20.86
N LEU A 8 -2.93 14.39 20.77
CA LEU A 8 -3.35 15.28 21.83
C LEU A 8 -4.08 14.49 22.92
N SER A 9 -3.48 14.43 24.12
CA SER A 9 -4.08 13.90 25.34
C SER A 9 -3.73 14.83 26.50
N THR A 10 -4.37 14.66 27.67
CA THR A 10 -4.03 15.39 28.89
C THR A 10 -2.54 15.30 29.23
N ASP A 11 -1.94 14.14 28.96
CA ASP A 11 -0.54 13.86 29.28
C ASP A 11 0.43 14.46 28.24
N THR A 12 -0.01 14.58 26.97
CA THR A 12 0.82 15.13 25.89
C THR A 12 0.70 16.65 25.74
N PHE A 13 -0.28 17.29 26.41
CA PHE A 13 -0.58 18.71 26.22
C PHE A 13 0.63 19.62 26.51
N GLY A 14 1.36 19.35 27.59
CA GLY A 14 2.54 20.15 27.97
C GLY A 14 3.67 20.11 26.94
N LEU A 15 3.85 18.97 26.24
CA LEU A 15 4.85 18.86 25.19
C LEU A 15 4.42 19.61 23.93
N ILE A 16 3.13 19.54 23.59
CA ILE A 16 2.56 20.22 22.43
C ILE A 16 2.60 21.74 22.64
N SER A 17 2.25 22.24 23.83
CA SER A 17 2.28 23.68 24.13
C SER A 17 3.69 24.25 24.02
N LYS A 18 4.71 23.55 24.53
CA LYS A 18 6.11 23.94 24.37
C LYS A 18 6.53 24.02 22.90
N LYS A 19 6.18 23.01 22.10
CA LYS A 19 6.51 22.95 20.67
C LYS A 19 5.80 24.03 19.85
N LEU A 20 4.54 24.33 20.19
CA LEU A 20 3.81 25.44 19.59
C LEU A 20 4.47 26.79 19.91
N LEU A 21 4.91 26.99 21.15
CA LEU A 21 5.60 28.21 21.56
C LEU A 21 6.89 28.41 20.76
N GLU A 22 7.71 27.36 20.64
CA GLU A 22 8.94 27.36 19.81
C GLU A 22 8.64 27.73 18.35
N CYS A 23 7.60 27.13 17.74
CA CYS A 23 7.21 27.44 16.36
C CYS A 23 6.77 28.90 16.17
N VAL A 24 6.07 29.49 17.15
CA VAL A 24 5.61 30.88 17.10
C VAL A 24 6.76 31.86 17.28
N THR A 25 7.81 31.47 18.00
CA THR A 25 8.99 32.35 18.22
C THR A 25 9.85 32.50 16.97
N ASP A 26 9.70 31.59 16.00
CA ASP A 26 10.49 31.53 14.75
C ASP A 26 10.05 32.56 13.68
N GLY A 27 9.03 33.39 13.98
CA GLY A 27 8.54 34.47 13.11
C GLY A 27 7.80 34.01 11.85
N LYS A 28 7.57 32.70 11.69
CA LYS A 28 6.85 32.10 10.56
C LYS A 28 5.36 31.95 10.86
N VAL A 29 4.54 31.97 9.82
CA VAL A 29 3.09 31.73 9.92
C VAL A 29 2.81 30.24 9.75
N TRP A 30 2.17 29.64 10.76
CA TRP A 30 1.86 28.21 10.77
C TRP A 30 0.35 27.97 10.69
N ARG A 31 -0.07 26.89 10.01
CA ARG A 31 -1.46 26.41 10.00
C ARG A 31 -1.60 25.28 11.00
N ILE A 32 -2.52 25.43 11.96
CA ILE A 32 -2.90 24.37 12.90
C ILE A 32 -4.19 23.73 12.39
N THR A 33 -4.25 22.40 12.39
CA THR A 33 -5.47 21.65 12.07
C THR A 33 -5.68 20.60 13.15
N ILE A 34 -6.71 20.79 13.96
CA ILE A 34 -7.11 19.83 15.00
C ILE A 34 -8.14 18.89 14.38
N ARG A 35 -7.89 17.59 14.45
CA ARG A 35 -8.82 16.54 14.03
C ARG A 35 -8.96 15.54 15.16
N GLU A 36 -10.10 14.88 15.22
CA GLU A 36 -10.31 13.74 16.13
C GLU A 36 -9.18 12.72 15.95
N TRP A 37 -8.57 12.29 17.05
CA TRP A 37 -7.52 11.28 16.99
C TRP A 37 -8.13 9.94 16.58
N ARG A 38 -7.63 9.39 15.48
CA ARG A 38 -7.86 8.01 15.09
C ARG A 38 -6.51 7.33 15.07
N GLU A 39 -6.43 6.12 15.60
CA GLU A 39 -5.23 5.31 15.38
C GLU A 39 -4.94 5.25 13.88
N LYS A 40 -3.66 5.20 13.51
CA LYS A 40 -3.25 5.17 12.11
C LYS A 40 -4.12 4.16 11.38
N ARG A 41 -4.78 4.61 10.30
CA ARG A 41 -5.61 3.74 9.45
C ARG A 41 -4.86 2.43 9.20
N SER A 42 -5.57 1.33 9.34
CA SER A 42 -5.06 0.01 9.00
C SER A 42 -4.42 0.06 7.61
N ILE A 43 -3.31 -0.65 7.44
CA ILE A 43 -2.68 -0.73 6.13
C ILE A 43 -3.58 -1.60 5.27
N SER A 44 -4.10 -1.01 4.19
CA SER A 44 -4.94 -1.76 3.26
C SER A 44 -4.16 -2.85 2.57
N GLN A 45 -4.84 -3.91 2.13
CA GLN A 45 -4.22 -5.00 1.36
C GLN A 45 -3.46 -4.48 0.12
N ASN A 46 -4.01 -3.45 -0.55
CA ASN A 46 -3.35 -2.80 -1.67
C ASN A 46 -2.05 -2.10 -1.27
N SER A 47 -2.03 -1.35 -0.16
CA SER A 47 -0.81 -0.73 0.35
C SER A 47 0.23 -1.76 0.78
N LEU A 48 -0.20 -2.88 1.38
CA LEU A 48 0.67 -4.00 1.74
C LEU A 48 1.34 -4.62 0.51
N SER A 49 0.57 -4.88 -0.55
CA SER A 49 1.11 -5.43 -1.81
C SER A 49 2.25 -4.56 -2.38
N HIS A 50 2.08 -3.24 -2.34
CA HIS A 50 3.08 -2.29 -2.81
C HIS A 50 4.36 -2.29 -1.96
N MET A 51 4.22 -2.51 -0.64
CA MET A 51 5.38 -2.68 0.24
C MET A 51 6.16 -3.94 -0.12
N TRP A 52 5.48 -5.06 -0.36
CA TRP A 52 6.11 -6.31 -0.75
C TRP A 52 6.80 -6.23 -2.11
N TYR A 53 6.20 -5.57 -3.11
CA TYR A 53 6.87 -5.37 -4.41
C TYR A 53 8.19 -4.61 -4.27
N LYS A 54 8.25 -3.65 -3.34
CA LYS A 54 9.48 -2.92 -3.04
C LYS A 54 10.51 -3.82 -2.37
N GLU A 55 10.14 -4.58 -1.35
CA GLU A 55 11.05 -5.51 -0.66
C GLU A 55 11.63 -6.56 -1.61
N MET A 56 10.79 -7.15 -2.47
CA MET A 56 11.23 -8.08 -3.50
C MET A 56 12.14 -7.40 -4.54
N SER A 57 11.78 -6.20 -4.99
CA SER A 57 12.60 -5.39 -5.90
C SER A 57 14.00 -5.13 -5.32
N ASP A 58 14.11 -4.80 -4.04
CA ASP A 58 15.40 -4.53 -3.38
C ASP A 58 16.32 -5.77 -3.38
N VAL A 59 15.75 -6.98 -3.43
CA VAL A 59 16.49 -8.24 -3.60
C VAL A 59 16.83 -8.49 -5.07
N PHE A 60 15.85 -8.34 -5.97
CA PHE A 60 16.02 -8.70 -7.39
C PHE A 60 16.88 -7.71 -8.18
N ILE A 61 16.86 -6.42 -7.83
CA ILE A 61 17.71 -5.39 -8.46
C ILE A 61 19.19 -5.77 -8.37
N LYS A 62 19.61 -6.44 -7.28
CA LYS A 62 21.00 -6.92 -7.12
C LYS A 62 21.40 -7.94 -8.18
N LYS A 63 20.45 -8.70 -8.72
CA LYS A 63 20.68 -9.68 -9.80
C LYS A 63 20.51 -9.04 -11.18
N ASN A 64 19.50 -8.20 -11.36
CA ASN A 64 19.26 -7.50 -12.62
C ASN A 64 18.55 -6.16 -12.34
N PRO A 65 19.12 -5.02 -12.78
CA PRO A 65 18.59 -3.69 -12.48
C PRO A 65 17.22 -3.41 -13.10
N LYS A 66 16.71 -4.26 -13.99
CA LYS A 66 15.37 -4.12 -14.58
C LYS A 66 14.22 -4.46 -13.63
N TYR A 67 14.49 -5.12 -12.50
CA TYR A 67 13.46 -5.52 -11.54
C TYR A 67 13.04 -4.37 -10.61
N THR A 68 12.54 -3.26 -11.17
CA THR A 68 11.98 -2.16 -10.36
C THR A 68 10.69 -2.61 -9.65
N PRO A 69 10.22 -1.90 -8.61
CA PRO A 69 8.99 -2.25 -7.91
C PRO A 69 7.77 -2.36 -8.85
N GLU A 70 7.70 -1.51 -9.87
CA GLU A 70 6.66 -1.57 -10.90
C GLU A 70 6.76 -2.84 -11.75
N LYS A 71 7.99 -3.25 -12.11
CA LYS A 71 8.20 -4.50 -12.86
C LYS A 71 7.93 -5.74 -12.03
N VAL A 72 8.27 -5.72 -10.74
CA VAL A 72 7.89 -6.79 -9.82
C VAL A 72 6.37 -6.85 -9.67
N LYS A 73 5.70 -5.70 -9.56
CA LYS A 73 4.22 -5.64 -9.55
C LYS A 73 3.63 -6.27 -10.82
N ASP A 74 4.10 -5.86 -12.00
CA ASP A 74 3.63 -6.41 -13.28
C ASP A 74 3.87 -7.93 -13.35
N MET A 75 5.03 -8.38 -12.90
CA MET A 75 5.40 -9.81 -12.84
C MET A 75 4.47 -10.61 -11.94
N MET A 76 4.18 -10.12 -10.73
CA MET A 76 3.28 -10.78 -9.79
C MET A 76 1.85 -10.84 -10.34
N LYS A 77 1.34 -9.72 -10.86
CA LYS A 77 0.01 -9.66 -11.49
C LYS A 77 -0.08 -10.64 -12.68
N ASN A 78 0.93 -10.68 -13.54
CA ASN A 78 0.96 -11.57 -14.69
C ASN A 78 0.95 -13.04 -14.29
N THR A 79 1.62 -13.37 -13.18
CA THR A 79 1.76 -14.76 -12.72
C THR A 79 0.50 -15.26 -12.01
N PHE A 80 -0.11 -14.41 -11.16
CA PHE A 80 -1.16 -14.85 -10.23
C PHE A 80 -2.56 -14.35 -10.58
N LEU A 81 -2.70 -13.22 -11.28
CA LEU A 81 -4.00 -12.68 -11.69
C LEU A 81 -4.31 -12.90 -13.17
N GLY A 82 -3.28 -12.80 -14.03
CA GLY A 82 -3.41 -12.94 -15.47
C GLY A 82 -3.92 -11.67 -16.17
N TRP A 83 -4.57 -11.90 -17.31
CA TRP A 83 -5.01 -10.86 -18.26
C TRP A 83 -6.53 -10.85 -18.38
N GLU A 84 -7.09 -9.67 -18.58
CA GLU A 84 -8.51 -9.46 -18.86
C GLU A 84 -8.67 -8.70 -20.17
N GLU A 85 -9.71 -9.03 -20.93
CA GLU A 85 -10.08 -8.29 -22.12
C GLU A 85 -11.03 -7.15 -21.72
N LYS A 86 -10.64 -5.91 -22.04
CA LYS A 86 -11.47 -4.73 -21.83
C LYS A 86 -11.92 -4.16 -23.17
N GLU A 87 -13.20 -3.86 -23.25
CA GLU A 87 -13.81 -3.16 -24.36
C GLU A 87 -13.60 -1.66 -24.20
N TYR A 88 -13.05 -1.06 -25.25
CA TYR A 88 -12.83 0.36 -25.35
C TYR A 88 -13.64 0.91 -26.51
N ILE A 89 -14.50 1.88 -26.21
CA ILE A 89 -15.26 2.61 -27.21
C ILE A 89 -14.49 3.88 -27.55
N ASN A 90 -14.11 4.03 -28.82
CA ASN A 90 -13.50 5.26 -29.30
C ASN A 90 -14.56 6.38 -29.30
N ALA A 91 -14.33 7.45 -28.54
CA ALA A 91 -15.30 8.54 -28.38
C ALA A 91 -15.61 9.30 -29.69
N ILE A 92 -14.72 9.24 -30.68
CA ILE A 92 -14.86 9.93 -31.97
C ILE A 92 -15.44 8.98 -33.02
N THR A 93 -14.82 7.82 -33.23
CA THR A 93 -15.22 6.87 -34.29
C THR A 93 -16.38 5.95 -33.87
N LYS A 94 -16.68 5.87 -32.57
CA LYS A 94 -17.63 4.92 -31.94
C LYS A 94 -17.29 3.45 -32.18
N GLU A 95 -16.10 3.15 -32.66
CA GLU A 95 -15.63 1.78 -32.85
C GLU A 95 -15.31 1.14 -31.50
N ILE A 96 -15.69 -0.13 -31.38
CA ILE A 96 -15.38 -0.97 -30.22
C ILE A 96 -14.07 -1.69 -30.52
N THR A 97 -13.09 -1.51 -29.65
CA THR A 97 -11.82 -2.24 -29.70
C THR A 97 -11.64 -3.02 -28.42
N ILE A 98 -11.23 -4.29 -28.55
CA ILE A 98 -10.92 -5.15 -27.43
C ILE A 98 -9.41 -5.11 -27.21
N LYS A 99 -8.97 -4.82 -25.99
CA LYS A 99 -7.56 -4.84 -25.62
C LYS A 99 -7.37 -5.75 -24.41
N SER A 100 -6.31 -6.56 -24.48
CA SER A 100 -5.89 -7.39 -23.35
C SER A 100 -5.02 -6.57 -22.40
N GLU A 101 -5.44 -6.47 -21.14
CA GLU A 101 -4.76 -5.71 -20.09
C GLU A 101 -4.56 -6.56 -18.83
N LEU A 102 -3.52 -6.22 -18.07
CA LEU A 102 -3.19 -6.91 -16.82
C LEU A 102 -4.21 -6.57 -15.73
N ARG A 103 -4.93 -7.59 -15.24
CA ARG A 103 -6.04 -7.43 -14.28
C ARG A 103 -5.65 -6.53 -13.11
N HIS A 104 -6.45 -5.52 -12.81
CA HIS A 104 -6.10 -4.52 -11.80
C HIS A 104 -6.38 -5.01 -10.37
N THR A 105 -5.45 -4.79 -9.44
CA THR A 105 -5.64 -5.15 -8.03
C THR A 105 -6.68 -4.28 -7.32
N SER A 106 -7.05 -3.13 -7.91
CA SER A 106 -8.15 -2.29 -7.45
C SER A 106 -9.53 -2.90 -7.69
N ASP A 107 -9.62 -3.81 -8.66
CA ASP A 107 -10.87 -4.38 -9.14
C ASP A 107 -11.15 -5.73 -8.43
N LEU A 108 -10.21 -6.20 -7.61
CA LEU A 108 -10.34 -7.41 -6.80
C LEU A 108 -11.20 -7.15 -5.57
N ASP A 109 -12.05 -8.10 -5.22
CA ASP A 109 -12.71 -8.10 -3.92
C ASP A 109 -11.72 -8.37 -2.78
N VAL A 110 -12.15 -8.17 -1.53
CA VAL A 110 -11.30 -8.33 -0.33
C VAL A 110 -10.76 -9.76 -0.18
N GLY A 111 -11.53 -10.76 -0.62
CA GLY A 111 -11.17 -12.17 -0.57
C GLY A 111 -10.19 -12.55 -1.69
N GLU A 112 -10.47 -12.14 -2.92
CA GLU A 112 -9.59 -12.29 -4.09
C GLU A 112 -8.23 -11.63 -3.84
N MET A 113 -8.24 -10.41 -3.28
CA MET A 113 -7.01 -9.71 -2.93
C MET A 113 -6.23 -10.42 -1.81
N LYS A 114 -6.93 -10.98 -0.81
CA LYS A 114 -6.29 -11.79 0.24
C LYS A 114 -5.62 -13.02 -0.37
N PHE A 115 -6.33 -13.74 -1.24
CA PHE A 115 -5.82 -14.93 -1.90
C PHE A 115 -4.60 -14.62 -2.78
N TYR A 116 -4.66 -13.52 -3.54
CA TYR A 116 -3.52 -13.03 -4.31
C TYR A 116 -2.32 -12.70 -3.41
N LEU A 117 -2.53 -12.05 -2.27
CA LEU A 117 -1.45 -11.78 -1.31
C LEU A 117 -0.86 -13.07 -0.73
N ASP A 118 -1.67 -14.07 -0.39
CA ASP A 118 -1.18 -15.37 0.08
C ASP A 118 -0.24 -16.01 -0.96
N GLN A 119 -0.65 -16.04 -2.24
CA GLN A 119 0.16 -16.60 -3.33
C GLN A 119 1.49 -15.86 -3.51
N VAL A 120 1.48 -14.53 -3.44
CA VAL A 120 2.70 -13.71 -3.51
C VAL A 120 3.61 -13.98 -2.30
N TYR A 121 3.03 -14.13 -1.12
CA TYR A 121 3.77 -14.41 0.11
C TYR A 121 4.44 -15.78 0.06
N ASP A 122 3.69 -16.83 -0.29
CA ASP A 122 4.19 -18.20 -0.40
C ASP A 122 5.31 -18.29 -1.46
N TRP A 123 5.12 -17.65 -2.61
CA TRP A 123 6.14 -17.60 -3.65
C TRP A 123 7.42 -16.86 -3.22
N ALA A 124 7.28 -15.76 -2.47
CA ALA A 124 8.43 -15.06 -1.92
C ALA A 124 9.17 -15.92 -0.88
N LEU A 125 8.43 -16.66 -0.05
CA LEU A 125 8.98 -17.60 0.93
C LEU A 125 9.77 -18.73 0.25
N ASP A 126 9.24 -19.29 -0.84
CA ASP A 126 9.92 -20.32 -1.64
C ASP A 126 11.27 -19.84 -2.23
N LEU A 127 11.37 -18.53 -2.51
CA LEU A 127 12.62 -17.89 -2.93
C LEU A 127 13.54 -17.50 -1.77
N GLY A 128 13.13 -17.76 -0.51
CA GLY A 128 13.85 -17.39 0.70
C GLY A 128 13.74 -15.90 1.06
N ILE A 129 12.72 -15.20 0.55
CA ILE A 129 12.45 -13.78 0.83
C ILE A 129 11.33 -13.68 1.88
N SER A 130 11.69 -13.27 3.09
CA SER A 130 10.70 -13.01 4.15
C SER A 130 10.11 -11.61 3.98
N LEU A 131 8.85 -11.54 3.55
CA LEU A 131 8.12 -10.28 3.40
C LEU A 131 7.58 -9.76 4.73
N THR A 132 7.60 -8.44 4.93
CA THR A 132 7.13 -7.82 6.16
C THR A 132 5.61 -7.83 6.24
N ILE A 133 5.04 -8.35 7.33
CA ILE A 133 3.60 -8.27 7.58
C ILE A 133 3.31 -7.42 8.83
N PRO A 134 2.86 -6.16 8.67
CA PRO A 134 2.54 -5.29 9.81
C PRO A 134 1.32 -5.81 10.58
N GLU A 135 1.38 -5.78 11.92
CA GLU A 135 0.28 -6.23 12.78
C GLU A 135 -1.04 -5.48 12.58
N ASN A 136 -0.96 -4.23 12.13
CA ASN A 136 -2.10 -3.35 11.86
C ASN A 136 -2.54 -3.37 10.38
N SER A 137 -2.17 -4.41 9.62
CA SER A 137 -2.63 -4.58 8.24
C SER A 137 -3.96 -5.33 8.18
N GLU A 138 -4.83 -4.96 7.24
CA GLU A 138 -6.10 -5.66 6.99
C GLU A 138 -5.88 -7.16 6.69
N TYR A 139 -4.76 -7.47 6.03
CA TYR A 139 -4.34 -8.84 5.75
C TYR A 139 -4.13 -9.66 7.03
N MET A 140 -3.44 -9.10 8.04
CA MET A 140 -3.25 -9.78 9.33
C MET A 140 -4.54 -9.95 10.11
N GLU A 141 -5.43 -8.96 10.06
CA GLU A 141 -6.76 -9.09 10.69
C GLU A 141 -7.57 -10.22 10.06
N LEU A 142 -7.53 -10.36 8.73
CA LEU A 142 -8.22 -11.43 8.00
C LEU A 142 -7.60 -12.80 8.29
N GLN A 143 -6.27 -12.92 8.32
CA GLN A 143 -5.60 -14.17 8.73
C GLN A 143 -6.01 -14.59 10.15
N ARG A 144 -6.04 -13.65 11.10
CA ARG A 144 -6.47 -13.92 12.49
C ARG A 144 -7.92 -14.38 12.59
N LYS A 145 -8.80 -13.90 11.70
CA LYS A 145 -10.21 -14.33 11.64
C LYS A 145 -10.36 -15.74 11.05
N GLN A 146 -9.50 -16.15 10.14
CA GLN A 146 -9.54 -17.50 9.53
C GLN A 146 -8.93 -18.58 10.43
N ASN A 147 -7.97 -18.23 11.28
CA ASN A 147 -7.33 -19.14 12.23
C ASN A 147 -8.07 -19.28 13.58
N LYS A 148 -9.28 -18.70 13.70
CA LYS A 148 -10.17 -18.83 14.85
C LYS A 148 -11.32 -19.79 14.50
#